data_AF-A0A937XEK6-F1
#
_entry.id   AF-A0A937XEK6-F1
#
_cell.length_a   1.000
_cell.length_b   1.000
_cell.length_c   1.000
_cell.angle_alpha   90.00
_cell.angle_beta   90.00
_cell.angle_gamma   90.00
#
_symmetry.space_group_name_H-M   'P 1'
#
loop_
_entity.id
_entity.type
_entity.pdbx_description
1 polymer ?
#
loop_
_entity_poly.entity_id
_entity_poly.type
_entity_poly.pdbx_seq_one_letter_code
_entity_poly.pdbx_strand_id
1 'polypeptide(L)'
;MAGHRWPKSWPGPRQRVDPNCPFRRAKEDPVVIFRVILILLAFLVVLVLALTNSQTMTNAVVFNKTYYDVPVAFVMLYSFAFGALCVGIFSLVSEVQLRSRLYRQRRTQDALMDELRALRNAPLEGEYPPKPAPEQPESADGGA
;
A
#
# COMPACT_ATOMS: atom_id res chain seq x y z
N MET A 1 -56.61 -22.56 -6.03
CA MET A 1 -55.86 -23.35 -5.04
C MET A 1 -54.98 -24.34 -5.79
N ALA A 2 -53.67 -24.10 -5.84
CA ALA A 2 -52.64 -25.11 -6.11
C ALA A 2 -51.30 -24.48 -5.72
N GLY A 3 -50.75 -24.94 -4.60
CA GLY A 3 -49.45 -24.51 -4.12
C GLY A 3 -48.34 -25.21 -4.91
N HIS A 4 -47.35 -24.44 -5.34
CA HIS A 4 -46.05 -24.99 -5.70
C HIS A 4 -44.99 -24.44 -4.75
N ARG A 5 -44.34 -25.42 -4.13
CA ARG A 5 -43.33 -25.36 -3.10
C ARG A 5 -41.97 -25.57 -3.79
N TRP A 6 -40.94 -24.92 -3.24
CA TRP A 6 -39.48 -25.14 -3.38
C TRP A 6 -38.69 -24.31 -4.44
N PRO A 7 -37.37 -24.07 -4.25
CA PRO A 7 -36.51 -24.42 -3.10
C PRO A 7 -35.73 -23.25 -2.46
N LYS A 8 -35.48 -23.42 -1.16
CA LYS A 8 -34.38 -22.79 -0.41
C LYS A 8 -33.09 -23.56 -0.72
N SER A 9 -32.28 -23.09 -1.67
CA SER A 9 -30.89 -23.54 -1.77
C SER A 9 -30.00 -22.45 -2.38
N TRP A 10 -29.19 -21.88 -1.50
CA TRP A 10 -27.94 -21.12 -1.69
C TRP A 10 -27.04 -21.65 -2.84
N PRO A 11 -26.00 -20.91 -3.32
CA PRO A 11 -25.35 -19.76 -2.68
C PRO A 11 -25.13 -18.54 -3.61
N GLY A 12 -25.10 -17.35 -3.03
CA GLY A 12 -24.53 -16.18 -3.70
C GLY A 12 -23.07 -16.47 -4.12
N PRO A 13 -22.56 -15.88 -5.21
CA PRO A 13 -21.17 -16.02 -5.58
C PRO A 13 -20.33 -15.33 -4.51
N ARG A 14 -19.89 -16.09 -3.50
CA ARG A 14 -18.65 -15.76 -2.80
C ARG A 14 -17.57 -15.87 -3.86
N GLN A 15 -17.24 -14.74 -4.48
CA GLN A 15 -15.97 -14.55 -5.15
C GLN A 15 -14.91 -14.96 -4.15
N ARG A 16 -14.42 -16.20 -4.33
CA ARG A 16 -13.26 -16.72 -3.64
C ARG A 16 -12.11 -15.92 -4.24
N VAL A 17 -11.83 -14.76 -3.65
CA VAL A 17 -10.66 -13.96 -3.99
C VAL A 17 -9.47 -14.85 -3.69
N ASP A 18 -8.86 -15.36 -4.74
CA ASP A 18 -7.73 -16.26 -4.64
C ASP A 18 -6.60 -15.53 -3.90
N PRO A 19 -6.17 -16.00 -2.70
CA PRO A 19 -5.11 -15.34 -1.94
C PRO A 19 -3.74 -15.49 -2.62
N ASN A 20 -3.66 -16.30 -3.68
CA ASN A 20 -2.44 -16.69 -4.33
C ASN A 20 -2.28 -16.13 -5.76
N CYS A 21 -3.03 -15.10 -6.15
CA CYS A 21 -2.71 -14.36 -7.37
C CYS A 21 -1.53 -13.40 -7.11
N PRO A 22 -0.31 -13.66 -7.61
CA PRO A 22 0.83 -12.74 -7.46
C PRO A 22 0.72 -11.52 -8.41
N PHE A 23 -0.36 -11.41 -9.19
CA PHE A 23 -0.50 -10.48 -10.30
C PHE A 23 -1.30 -9.21 -9.96
N ARG A 24 -1.35 -8.82 -8.67
CA ARG A 24 -2.12 -7.65 -8.25
C ARG A 24 -1.27 -6.37 -8.33
N ARG A 25 -1.31 -5.76 -9.51
CA ARG A 25 -0.94 -4.37 -9.82
C ARG A 25 0.48 -3.97 -9.41
N ALA A 26 1.36 -3.99 -10.40
CA ALA A 26 2.35 -2.93 -10.57
C ALA A 26 1.60 -1.58 -10.69
N LYS A 27 1.09 -1.05 -9.56
CA LYS A 27 0.85 0.38 -9.45
C LYS A 27 2.24 0.92 -9.16
N GLU A 28 2.99 1.16 -10.23
CA GLU A 28 4.33 1.70 -10.12
C GLU A 28 4.24 2.92 -9.21
N ASP A 29 4.94 2.87 -8.07
CA ASP A 29 4.91 3.98 -7.13
C ASP A 29 5.43 5.21 -7.90
N PRO A 30 4.64 6.28 -8.06
CA PRO A 30 5.03 7.43 -8.89
C PRO A 30 6.34 8.05 -8.40
N VAL A 31 6.66 7.86 -7.12
CA VAL A 31 7.92 8.25 -6.50
C VAL A 31 9.10 7.43 -7.00
N VAL A 32 8.93 6.12 -7.21
CA VAL A 32 9.99 5.24 -7.77
C VAL A 32 10.25 5.62 -9.22
N ILE A 33 9.19 5.77 -10.03
CA ILE A 33 9.33 6.21 -11.42
C ILE A 33 10.04 7.57 -11.49
N PHE A 34 9.61 8.55 -10.68
CA PHE A 34 10.22 9.88 -10.66
C PHE A 34 11.71 9.83 -10.29
N ARG A 35 12.10 9.03 -9.29
CA ARG A 35 13.51 8.83 -8.92
C ARG A 35 14.33 8.21 -10.05
N VAL A 36 13.80 7.18 -10.72
CA VAL A 36 14.47 6.52 -11.85
C VAL A 36 14.67 7.51 -13.00
N ILE A 37 13.65 8.29 -13.34
CA ILE A 37 13.75 9.34 -14.37
C ILE A 37 14.82 10.37 -14.00
N LEU A 38 14.88 10.81 -12.74
CA LEU A 38 15.89 11.76 -12.27
C LEU A 38 17.32 11.20 -12.37
N ILE A 39 17.53 9.94 -11.98
CA ILE A 39 18.84 9.27 -12.10
C ILE A 39 19.25 9.17 -13.58
N LEU A 40 18.31 8.83 -14.46
CA LEU A 40 18.56 8.69 -15.90
C LEU A 40 18.88 10.04 -16.54
N LEU A 41 18.16 11.09 -16.16
CA LEU A 41 18.45 12.46 -16.61
C LEU A 41 19.82 12.93 -16.12
N ALA A 42 20.13 12.72 -14.83
CA ALA A 42 21.44 13.05 -14.26
C ALA A 42 22.57 12.28 -14.96
N PHE A 43 22.35 10.99 -15.27
CA PHE A 43 23.29 10.17 -16.02
C PHE A 43 23.57 10.74 -17.41
N LEU A 44 22.53 11.14 -18.15
CA LEU A 44 22.68 11.75 -19.47
C LEU A 44 23.50 13.04 -19.41
N VAL A 45 23.22 13.91 -18.43
CA VAL A 45 23.98 15.17 -18.26
C VAL A 45 25.45 14.88 -17.96
N VAL A 46 25.73 13.95 -17.04
CA VAL A 46 27.10 13.54 -16.70
C VAL A 46 27.80 12.92 -17.90
N LEU A 47 27.11 12.09 -18.68
CA LEU A 47 27.66 11.45 -19.88
C LEU A 47 28.05 12.50 -20.93
N VAL A 48 27.17 13.47 -21.21
CA VAL A 48 27.46 14.56 -22.15
C VAL A 48 28.63 15.42 -21.65
N LEU A 49 28.66 15.74 -20.35
CA LEU A 49 29.78 16.48 -19.76
C LEU A 49 31.09 15.70 -19.82
N ALA A 50 31.05 14.39 -19.57
CA ALA A 50 32.23 13.52 -19.62
C ALA A 50 32.81 13.42 -21.04
N LEU A 51 31.96 13.33 -22.06
CA LEU A 51 32.40 13.29 -23.46
C LEU A 51 33.00 14.64 -23.89
N THR A 52 32.33 15.75 -23.57
CA THR A 52 32.79 17.10 -23.93
C THR A 52 34.05 17.53 -23.17
N ASN A 53 34.22 17.06 -21.93
CA ASN A 53 35.38 17.36 -21.08
C ASN A 53 36.39 16.19 -21.01
N SER A 54 36.37 15.29 -22.00
CA SER A 54 37.22 14.09 -21.99
C SER A 54 38.72 14.39 -22.08
N GLN A 55 39.10 15.52 -22.68
CA GLN A 55 40.50 15.95 -22.83
C GLN A 55 40.98 16.86 -21.69
N THR A 56 40.08 17.30 -20.81
CA THR A 56 40.42 18.19 -19.70
C THR A 56 41.02 17.37 -18.57
N MET A 57 42.26 17.71 -18.19
CA MET A 57 42.95 17.13 -17.04
C MET A 57 42.78 18.02 -15.82
N THR A 58 42.61 17.41 -14.65
CA THR A 58 42.52 18.13 -13.37
C THR A 58 43.32 17.43 -12.28
N ASN A 59 43.67 18.20 -11.26
CA ASN A 59 44.32 17.69 -10.07
C ASN A 59 43.24 17.32 -9.05
N ALA A 60 43.05 16.03 -8.79
CA ALA A 60 42.07 15.55 -7.84
C ALA A 60 42.70 15.36 -6.46
N VAL A 61 42.12 15.98 -5.43
CA VAL A 61 42.55 15.80 -4.03
C VAL A 61 41.61 14.82 -3.35
N VAL A 62 42.12 13.66 -2.95
CA VAL A 62 41.34 12.59 -2.32
C VAL A 62 42.00 12.20 -1.00
N PHE A 63 41.29 12.40 0.12
CA PHE A 63 41.73 12.01 1.47
C PHE A 63 43.20 12.34 1.77
N ASN A 64 43.60 13.59 1.48
CA ASN A 64 44.95 14.12 1.70
C ASN A 64 46.06 13.63 0.72
N LYS A 65 45.70 12.92 -0.36
CA LYS A 65 46.59 12.66 -1.50
C LYS A 65 46.14 13.44 -2.74
N THR A 66 47.08 14.08 -3.41
CA THR A 66 46.88 14.73 -4.70
C THR A 66 47.24 13.78 -5.83
N TYR A 67 46.28 13.55 -6.73
CA TYR A 67 46.50 12.84 -7.98
C TYR A 67 46.54 13.88 -9.09
N TYR A 68 47.67 13.93 -9.78
CA TYR A 68 47.91 14.85 -10.89
C TYR A 68 47.45 14.24 -12.21
N ASP A 69 47.02 15.10 -13.14
CA ASP A 69 46.61 14.72 -14.50
C ASP A 69 45.52 13.64 -14.56
N VAL A 70 44.52 13.76 -13.70
CA VAL A 70 43.35 12.88 -13.73
C VAL A 70 42.33 13.45 -14.71
N PRO A 71 41.85 12.68 -15.70
CA PRO A 71 40.78 13.12 -16.58
C PRO A 71 39.54 13.48 -15.77
N VAL A 72 38.99 14.68 -16.00
CA VAL A 72 37.79 15.17 -15.28
C VAL A 72 36.61 14.21 -15.44
N ALA A 73 36.51 13.54 -16.60
CA ALA A 73 35.51 12.52 -16.87
C ALA A 73 35.46 11.40 -15.81
N PHE A 74 36.61 10.93 -15.32
CA PHE A 74 36.64 9.90 -14.27
C PHE A 74 36.12 10.42 -12.94
N VAL A 75 36.50 11.64 -12.56
CA VAL A 75 36.05 12.27 -11.31
C VAL A 75 34.53 12.45 -11.31
N MET A 76 33.97 12.92 -12.44
CA MET A 76 32.52 13.04 -12.61
C MET A 76 31.83 11.67 -12.53
N LEU A 77 32.38 10.65 -13.21
CA LEU A 77 31.79 9.31 -13.25
C LEU A 77 31.79 8.64 -11.86
N TYR A 78 32.88 8.74 -11.10
CA TYR A 78 32.93 8.22 -9.73
C TYR A 78 31.96 8.93 -8.80
N SER A 79 31.87 10.27 -8.91
CA SER A 79 30.93 11.05 -8.11
C SER A 79 29.47 10.68 -8.41
N PHE A 80 29.16 10.50 -9.70
CA PHE A 80 27.84 10.03 -10.12
C PHE A 80 27.55 8.61 -9.63
N ALA A 81 28.49 7.68 -9.81
CA ALA A 81 28.33 6.30 -9.37
C ALA A 81 28.10 6.21 -7.85
N PHE A 82 28.83 6.99 -7.05
CA PHE A 82 28.64 7.07 -5.61
C PHE A 82 27.27 7.65 -5.24
N GLY A 83 26.86 8.73 -5.90
CA GLY A 83 25.52 9.30 -5.73
C GLY A 83 24.40 8.33 -6.07
N ALA A 84 24.51 7.65 -7.22
CA ALA A 84 23.55 6.63 -7.67
C ALA A 84 23.48 5.45 -6.69
N LEU A 85 24.63 5.00 -6.18
CA LEU A 85 24.71 3.93 -5.19
C LEU A 85 24.04 4.33 -3.87
N CYS A 86 24.29 5.54 -3.37
CA CYS A 86 23.60 6.09 -2.21
C CYS A 86 22.08 6.11 -2.42
N VAL A 87 21.59 6.65 -3.55
CA VAL A 87 20.15 6.68 -3.85
C VAL A 87 19.58 5.26 -3.96
N GLY A 88 20.32 4.32 -4.57
CA GLY A 88 19.94 2.91 -4.64
C GLY A 88 19.75 2.29 -3.26
N ILE A 89 20.70 2.50 -2.35
CA ILE A 89 20.61 2.03 -0.96
C ILE A 89 19.42 2.67 -0.24
N PHE A 90 19.23 3.99 -0.35
CA PHE A 90 18.07 4.66 0.24
C PHE A 90 16.74 4.14 -0.31
N SER A 91 16.69 3.79 -1.59
CA SER A 91 15.51 3.20 -2.21
C SER A 91 15.22 1.81 -1.66
N LEU A 92 16.25 0.96 -1.51
CA LEU A 92 16.12 -0.36 -0.89
C LEU A 92 15.59 -0.26 0.55
N VAL A 93 16.17 0.63 1.36
CA VAL A 93 15.72 0.85 2.74
C VAL A 93 14.28 1.34 2.78
N SER A 94 13.90 2.25 1.88
CA SER A 94 12.53 2.77 1.78
C SER A 94 11.53 1.67 1.46
N GLU A 95 11.86 0.77 0.54
CA GLU A 95 10.98 -0.35 0.17
C GLU A 95 10.78 -1.32 1.34
N VAL A 96 11.86 -1.64 2.08
CA VAL A 96 11.79 -2.50 3.27
C VAL A 96 10.92 -1.88 4.36
N GLN A 97 11.03 -0.57 4.59
CA GLN A 97 10.16 0.13 5.54
C GLN A 97 8.70 0.13 5.08
N LEU A 98 8.44 0.27 3.78
CA LEU A 98 7.08 0.26 3.24
C LEU A 98 6.39 -1.09 3.47
N ARG A 99 7.09 -2.20 3.24
CA ARG A 99 6.57 -3.56 3.51
C ARG A 99 6.26 -3.77 4.99
N SER A 100 7.11 -3.25 5.86
CA SER A 100 6.90 -3.32 7.32
C SER A 100 5.67 -2.52 7.77
N ARG A 101 5.45 -1.34 7.17
CA ARG A 101 4.25 -0.52 7.44
C ARG A 101 2.97 -1.17 6.93
N LEU A 102 3.01 -1.81 5.76
CA LEU A 102 1.89 -2.57 5.21
C LEU A 102 1.45 -3.72 6.14
N TYR A 103 2.40 -4.43 6.73
CA TYR A 103 2.10 -5.49 7.71
C TYR A 103 1.46 -4.93 8.99
N ARG A 104 1.97 -3.80 9.50
CA ARG A 104 1.35 -3.13 10.65
C ARG A 104 -0.05 -2.62 10.36
N GLN A 105 -0.26 -2.01 9.21
CA GLN A 105 -1.57 -1.46 8.80
C GLN A 105 -2.63 -2.54 8.65
N ARG A 106 -2.29 -3.71 8.10
CA ARG A 106 -3.21 -4.85 8.03
C ARG A 106 -3.59 -5.36 9.41
N ARG A 107 -2.62 -5.54 10.32
CA ARG A 107 -2.91 -5.95 11.70
C ARG A 107 -3.84 -4.98 12.43
N THR A 108 -3.65 -3.68 12.26
CA THR A 108 -4.57 -2.70 12.86
C THR A 108 -5.97 -2.78 12.26
N GLN A 109 -6.08 -3.02 10.95
CA GLN A 109 -7.38 -3.14 10.30
C GLN A 109 -8.13 -4.40 10.77
N ASP A 110 -7.42 -5.52 10.89
CA ASP A 110 -7.99 -6.78 11.38
C ASP A 110 -8.42 -6.66 12.85
N ALA A 111 -7.60 -6.04 13.70
CA ALA A 111 -7.93 -5.80 15.10
C ALA A 111 -9.19 -4.91 15.25
N LEU A 112 -9.29 -3.82 14.49
CA LEU A 112 -10.48 -2.94 14.46
C LEU A 112 -11.73 -3.69 13.97
N MET A 113 -11.59 -4.58 12.98
CA MET A 113 -12.71 -5.40 12.50
C MET A 113 -13.16 -6.44 13.54
N ASP A 114 -12.22 -7.00 14.29
CA ASP A 114 -12.53 -7.95 15.37
C ASP A 114 -13.21 -7.25 16.55
N GLU A 115 -12.81 -6.02 16.90
CA GLU A 115 -13.50 -5.20 17.90
C GLU A 115 -14.94 -4.87 17.47
N LEU A 116 -15.15 -4.46 16.22
CA LEU A 116 -16.50 -4.23 15.67
C LEU A 116 -17.34 -5.51 15.68
N ARG A 117 -16.76 -6.68 15.40
CA ARG A 117 -17.46 -7.97 15.48
C ARG A 117 -17.81 -8.34 16.91
N ALA A 118 -16.91 -8.11 17.85
CA ALA A 118 -17.14 -8.37 19.27
C ALA A 118 -18.28 -7.50 19.80
N LEU A 119 -18.30 -6.20 19.46
CA LEU A 119 -19.38 -5.28 19.85
C LEU A 119 -20.72 -5.65 19.20
N ARG A 120 -20.72 -6.13 17.95
CA ARG A 120 -21.95 -6.54 17.26
C ARG A 120 -22.53 -7.86 17.79
N ASN A 121 -21.67 -8.76 18.24
CA ASN A 121 -22.07 -10.08 18.75
C ASN A 121 -22.22 -10.08 20.28
N ALA A 122 -21.90 -8.98 20.97
CA ALA A 122 -22.19 -8.82 22.37
C ALA A 122 -23.71 -9.02 22.55
N PRO A 123 -24.14 -9.88 23.50
CA PRO A 123 -25.54 -10.01 23.82
C PRO A 123 -26.05 -8.62 24.17
N LEU A 124 -27.00 -8.11 23.40
CA LEU A 124 -27.77 -6.95 23.82
C LEU A 124 -28.55 -7.41 25.07
N GLU A 125 -27.95 -7.26 26.24
CA GLU A 125 -28.63 -7.23 27.55
C GLU A 125 -29.46 -5.94 27.61
N GLY A 126 -30.37 -5.83 26.66
CA GLY A 126 -31.41 -4.85 26.57
C GLY A 126 -32.68 -5.65 26.49
N GLU A 127 -33.16 -6.04 27.67
CA GLU A 127 -34.54 -6.37 27.97
C GLU A 127 -35.45 -5.63 26.98
N TYR A 128 -35.94 -6.31 25.94
CA TYR A 128 -37.02 -5.74 25.14
C TYR A 128 -38.23 -5.84 26.06
N PRO A 129 -38.80 -4.72 26.57
CA PRO A 129 -40.00 -4.82 27.39
C PRO A 129 -41.04 -5.58 26.57
N PRO A 130 -41.70 -6.59 27.16
CA PRO A 130 -42.67 -7.40 26.46
C PRO A 130 -43.68 -6.48 25.81
N LYS A 131 -43.80 -6.58 24.48
CA LYS A 131 -44.77 -5.81 23.71
C LYS A 131 -46.14 -6.07 24.35
N PRO A 132 -46.83 -5.05 24.91
CA PRO A 132 -48.09 -5.26 25.58
C PRO A 132 -49.03 -5.96 24.59
N ALA A 133 -49.59 -7.08 25.04
CA ALA A 133 -50.51 -7.88 24.25
C ALA A 133 -51.67 -6.97 23.77
N PRO A 134 -52.15 -7.11 22.52
CA PRO A 134 -53.28 -6.33 22.07
C PRO A 134 -54.46 -6.59 23.00
N GLU A 135 -54.89 -5.55 23.72
CA GLU A 135 -56.13 -5.55 24.50
C GLU A 135 -57.24 -6.10 23.62
N GLN A 136 -57.84 -7.20 24.07
CA GLN A 136 -59.04 -7.73 23.45
C GLN A 136 -60.13 -6.66 23.58
N PRO A 137 -60.78 -6.26 22.47
CA PRO A 137 -61.84 -5.28 22.54
C PRO A 137 -62.97 -5.85 23.39
N GLU A 138 -63.18 -5.15 24.51
CA GLU A 138 -64.33 -5.22 25.38
C GLU A 138 -65.60 -5.32 24.53
N SER A 139 -66.28 -6.45 24.67
CA SER A 139 -67.56 -6.72 24.04
C SER A 139 -68.55 -5.65 24.48
N ALA A 140 -68.88 -4.74 23.57
CA ALA A 140 -70.04 -3.87 23.68
C ALA A 140 -71.30 -4.74 23.69
N ASP A 141 -71.69 -5.15 24.89
CA ASP A 141 -73.03 -5.61 25.23
C ASP A 141 -73.88 -4.38 25.60
N GLY A 142 -75.14 -4.41 25.19
CA GLY A 142 -76.12 -3.34 25.38
C GLY A 142 -76.56 -2.75 24.05
N GLY A 143 -77.79 -2.91 23.60
CA GLY A 143 -78.99 -3.44 24.22
C GLY A 143 -80.13 -3.16 23.25
N ALA A 144 -81.09 -4.07 23.19
CA ALA A 144 -82.24 -4.05 22.31
C ALA A 144 -83.21 -2.89 22.57
#